data_AF-A0A925S721-F1
#
_entry.id   AF-A0A925S721-F1
#
_cell.length_a   1.000
_cell.length_b   1.000
_cell.length_c   1.000
_cell.angle_alpha   90.00
_cell.angle_beta   90.00
_cell.angle_gamma   90.00
#
_symmetry.space_group_name_H-M   'P 1'
#
loop_
_entity.id
_entity.type
_entity.pdbx_description
1 polymer ?
#
loop_
_entity_poly.entity_id
_entity_poly.type
_entity_poly.pdbx_seq_one_letter_code
_entity_poly.pdbx_strand_id
1 'polypeptide(L)'
;MTEATASAFSTQYFAPFAEPANSSMTASNNIALQARLPQLPATPALELTLEQELVITKHIAEVAPAEILKLEAFDKAMRITQKLMRGSTSNSMPTAMKLKSWEVPLLQYALEYSSKSPLNRRIVVRKLVENLEIGSGFFSINRAKQGLKVISKKTGLPTLEWELENGEDEARRAAAHLLGWMKHEKALMPLLKAFCVGPRSDRRVVGRVLKMHYSHLLPYFASRHFPEFEATVKALLERETANNISDTV
;
A
#
# COMPACT_ATOMS: atom_id res chain seq x y z
N MET A 1 -16.65 -43.48 -36.19
CA MET A 1 -15.71 -43.45 -35.04
C MET A 1 -15.97 -42.11 -34.34
N THR A 2 -17.06 -42.03 -33.56
CA THR A 2 -17.10 -42.11 -32.07
C THR A 2 -16.46 -40.87 -31.45
N GLU A 3 -17.12 -39.99 -30.69
CA GLU A 3 -18.41 -40.00 -29.98
C GLU A 3 -18.82 -38.54 -29.70
N ALA A 4 -20.11 -38.24 -29.83
CA ALA A 4 -20.74 -37.07 -29.23
C ALA A 4 -22.14 -37.47 -28.78
N THR A 5 -22.62 -36.82 -27.72
CA THR A 5 -23.98 -36.84 -27.14
C THR A 5 -24.27 -37.95 -26.12
N ALA A 6 -24.20 -37.57 -24.84
CA ALA A 6 -25.02 -38.12 -23.77
C ALA A 6 -25.69 -36.94 -23.05
N SER A 7 -26.97 -36.73 -23.36
CA SER A 7 -27.90 -35.85 -22.67
C SER A 7 -28.96 -36.75 -22.04
N ALA A 8 -29.10 -36.69 -20.71
CA ALA A 8 -30.34 -36.85 -19.97
C ALA A 8 -30.02 -37.10 -18.49
N PHE A 9 -30.15 -36.09 -17.64
CA PHE A 9 -30.52 -36.31 -16.23
C PHE A 9 -31.53 -35.26 -15.78
N SER A 10 -32.77 -35.73 -15.79
CA SER A 10 -33.92 -35.43 -14.93
C SER A 10 -33.71 -34.35 -13.86
N THR A 11 -34.38 -33.22 -14.08
CA THR A 11 -34.62 -32.16 -13.09
C THR A 11 -35.84 -32.53 -12.25
N GLN A 12 -35.68 -32.60 -10.92
CA GLN A 12 -36.80 -32.75 -10.01
C GLN A 12 -36.63 -31.88 -8.75
N TYR A 13 -37.62 -31.01 -8.55
CA TYR A 13 -38.23 -30.59 -7.28
C TYR A 13 -37.44 -29.71 -6.28
N PHE A 14 -37.80 -28.42 -6.18
CA PHE A 14 -38.82 -27.86 -5.27
C PHE A 14 -38.56 -26.34 -5.04
N ALA A 15 -39.60 -25.53 -5.24
CA ALA A 15 -39.73 -24.16 -4.76
C ALA A 15 -41.11 -24.03 -4.07
N PRO A 16 -41.51 -22.87 -3.54
CA PRO A 16 -41.23 -22.33 -2.20
C PRO A 16 -42.50 -22.31 -1.31
N PHE A 17 -42.36 -22.23 0.02
CA PHE A 17 -43.47 -21.94 0.94
C PHE A 17 -42.94 -20.98 2.03
N ALA A 18 -43.32 -19.70 2.00
CA ALA A 18 -44.52 -19.10 2.58
C ALA A 18 -44.36 -18.81 4.08
N GLU A 19 -44.24 -17.51 4.40
CA GLU A 19 -44.41 -16.96 5.75
C GLU A 19 -45.80 -17.26 6.32
N PRO A 20 -45.92 -17.22 7.66
CA PRO A 20 -46.88 -16.25 8.18
C PRO A 20 -46.32 -15.39 9.32
N ALA A 21 -46.78 -14.15 9.33
CA ALA A 21 -46.59 -13.18 10.39
C ALA A 21 -47.47 -13.48 11.62
N ASN A 22 -47.01 -12.90 12.74
CA ASN A 22 -47.74 -12.37 13.90
C ASN A 22 -47.64 -13.07 15.27
N SER A 23 -46.86 -12.38 16.11
CA SER A 23 -47.24 -11.80 17.41
C SER A 23 -47.29 -12.66 18.67
N SER A 24 -46.39 -12.27 19.59
CA SER A 24 -46.66 -11.92 20.98
C SER A 24 -46.69 -13.01 22.07
N MET A 25 -45.91 -12.70 23.12
CA MET A 25 -46.05 -13.15 24.52
C MET A 25 -45.77 -14.62 24.86
N THR A 26 -44.60 -14.87 25.45
CA THR A 26 -44.49 -14.94 26.93
C THR A 26 -43.02 -15.11 27.34
N ALA A 27 -42.48 -14.06 27.96
CA ALA A 27 -41.23 -14.13 28.70
C ALA A 27 -41.49 -14.85 30.02
N SER A 28 -41.03 -16.10 30.15
CA SER A 28 -40.72 -16.79 31.41
C SER A 28 -40.44 -18.25 31.06
N ASN A 29 -39.15 -18.64 30.95
CA ASN A 29 -38.66 -20.02 31.18
C ASN A 29 -37.17 -20.25 30.85
N ASN A 30 -36.41 -19.23 30.42
CA ASN A 30 -34.99 -19.41 30.05
C ASN A 30 -33.96 -19.28 31.21
N ILE A 31 -34.36 -19.41 32.48
CA ILE A 31 -33.43 -19.18 33.62
C ILE A 31 -32.80 -20.49 34.15
N ALA A 32 -33.24 -21.68 33.74
CA ALA A 32 -32.87 -22.92 34.45
C ALA A 32 -31.93 -23.90 33.70
N LEU A 33 -31.29 -23.53 32.58
CA LEU A 33 -30.39 -24.42 31.83
C LEU A 33 -28.98 -23.87 31.56
N GLN A 34 -28.60 -22.75 32.18
CA GLN A 34 -27.27 -22.13 32.01
C GLN A 34 -26.27 -22.47 33.11
N ALA A 35 -26.46 -23.58 33.83
CA ALA A 35 -25.54 -24.04 34.85
C ALA A 35 -24.86 -25.33 34.40
N ARG A 36 -23.51 -25.28 34.30
CA ARG A 36 -22.54 -26.36 34.00
C ARG A 36 -22.08 -26.50 32.55
N LEU A 37 -21.44 -25.45 32.03
CA LEU A 37 -20.20 -25.68 31.28
C LEU A 37 -19.03 -25.55 32.27
N PRO A 38 -18.12 -26.54 32.37
CA PRO A 38 -16.90 -26.35 33.14
C PRO A 38 -16.15 -25.16 32.52
N GLN A 39 -15.97 -24.10 33.31
CA GLN A 39 -15.11 -23.00 32.89
C GLN A 39 -13.70 -23.58 32.75
N LEU A 40 -13.20 -23.65 31.51
CA LEU A 40 -11.78 -23.90 31.30
C LEU A 40 -11.02 -22.84 32.11
N PRO A 41 -9.96 -23.24 32.84
CA PRO A 41 -9.12 -22.27 33.54
C PRO A 41 -8.66 -21.25 32.51
N ALA A 42 -8.89 -19.97 32.80
CA ALA A 42 -8.37 -18.88 31.99
C ALA A 42 -6.85 -19.04 31.98
N THR A 43 -6.31 -19.59 30.89
CA THR A 43 -4.88 -19.63 30.65
C THR A 43 -4.38 -18.18 30.75
N PRO A 44 -3.40 -17.87 31.63
CA PRO A 44 -2.85 -16.53 31.67
C PRO A 44 -2.34 -16.24 30.26
N ALA A 45 -2.88 -15.19 29.64
CA ALA A 45 -2.36 -14.73 28.36
C ALA A 45 -0.86 -14.52 28.54
N LEU A 46 -0.04 -15.26 27.80
CA LEU A 46 1.41 -15.09 27.85
C LEU A 46 1.70 -13.62 27.51
N GLU A 47 2.09 -12.83 28.51
CA GLU A 47 2.49 -11.44 28.29
C GLU A 47 3.84 -11.45 27.56
N LEU A 48 3.77 -11.38 26.24
CA LEU A 48 4.95 -11.27 25.37
C LEU A 48 5.64 -9.93 25.62
N THR A 49 6.97 -9.94 25.72
CA THR A 49 7.74 -8.70 25.72
C THR A 49 7.64 -8.03 24.36
N LEU A 50 7.83 -6.69 24.30
CA LEU A 50 7.81 -5.94 23.03
C LEU A 50 8.86 -6.46 22.03
N GLU A 51 9.99 -6.96 22.51
CA GLU A 51 11.05 -7.54 21.67
C GLU A 51 10.60 -8.87 21.05
N GLN A 52 9.96 -9.74 21.84
CA GLN A 52 9.38 -10.99 21.36
C GLN A 52 8.26 -10.72 20.34
N GLU A 53 7.39 -9.75 20.64
CA GLU A 53 6.32 -9.34 19.72
C GLU A 53 6.89 -8.78 18.40
N LEU A 54 8.01 -8.03 18.46
CA LEU A 54 8.69 -7.54 17.26
C LEU A 54 9.21 -8.69 16.38
N VAL A 55 9.85 -9.69 16.98
CA VAL A 55 10.38 -10.85 16.25
C VAL A 55 9.25 -11.61 15.54
N ILE A 56 8.16 -11.88 16.27
CA ILE A 56 7.00 -12.59 15.71
C ILE A 56 6.38 -11.78 14.56
N THR A 57 6.15 -10.48 14.76
CA THR A 57 5.52 -9.64 13.74
C THR A 57 6.38 -9.46 12.49
N LYS A 58 7.70 -9.34 12.62
CA LYS A 58 8.62 -9.35 11.48
C LYS A 58 8.54 -10.67 10.71
N HIS A 59 8.52 -11.79 11.42
CA HIS A 59 8.40 -13.10 10.79
C HIS A 59 7.06 -13.25 10.03
N ILE A 60 5.94 -12.82 10.62
CA ILE A 60 4.64 -12.81 9.95
C ILE A 60 4.69 -11.95 8.69
N ALA A 61 5.28 -10.75 8.76
CA ALA A 61 5.38 -9.86 7.59
C ALA A 61 6.16 -10.52 6.44
N GLU A 62 7.14 -11.37 6.75
CA GLU A 62 7.93 -12.07 5.75
C GLU A 62 7.19 -13.26 5.12
N VAL A 63 6.57 -14.08 5.97
CA VAL A 63 6.02 -15.39 5.57
C VAL A 63 4.56 -15.34 5.14
N ALA A 64 3.79 -14.32 5.54
CA ALA A 64 2.36 -14.28 5.27
C ALA A 64 2.06 -14.37 3.75
N PRO A 65 1.11 -15.21 3.32
CA PRO A 65 0.83 -15.41 1.90
C PRO A 65 0.08 -14.23 1.28
N ALA A 66 -0.77 -13.56 2.07
CA ALA A 66 -1.61 -12.46 1.62
C ALA A 66 -0.94 -11.09 1.84
N GLU A 67 -1.03 -10.21 0.84
CA GLU A 67 -0.50 -8.84 0.93
C GLU A 67 -1.07 -8.06 2.13
N ILE A 68 -2.37 -8.18 2.39
CA ILE A 68 -3.05 -7.46 3.48
C ILE A 68 -2.40 -7.82 4.82
N LEU A 69 -2.16 -9.11 5.05
CA LEU A 69 -1.51 -9.59 6.27
C LEU A 69 -0.05 -9.11 6.36
N LYS A 70 0.67 -9.07 5.23
CA LYS A 70 2.03 -8.49 5.19
C LYS A 70 2.04 -7.01 5.52
N LEU A 71 1.07 -6.25 5.01
CA LEU A 71 0.93 -4.83 5.28
C LEU A 71 0.64 -4.56 6.76
N GLU A 72 -0.31 -5.29 7.34
CA GLU A 72 -0.66 -5.17 8.76
C GLU A 72 0.50 -5.58 9.67
N ALA A 73 1.16 -6.68 9.36
CA ALA A 73 2.32 -7.15 10.11
C ALA A 73 3.50 -6.17 9.99
N PHE A 74 3.73 -5.59 8.80
CA PHE A 74 4.72 -4.55 8.60
C PHE A 74 4.39 -3.30 9.42
N ASP A 75 3.16 -2.80 9.39
CA ASP A 75 2.72 -1.65 10.18
C ASP A 75 2.87 -1.91 11.68
N LYS A 76 2.52 -3.12 12.14
CA LYS A 76 2.68 -3.53 13.53
C LYS A 76 4.16 -3.57 13.93
N ALA A 77 5.02 -4.16 13.12
CA ALA A 77 6.47 -4.20 13.35
C ALA A 77 7.08 -2.79 13.40
N MET A 78 6.64 -1.88 12.51
CA MET A 78 7.06 -0.47 12.51
C MET A 78 6.64 0.24 13.82
N ARG A 79 5.40 0.05 14.28
CA ARG A 79 4.91 0.61 15.55
C ARG A 79 5.68 0.08 16.76
N ILE A 80 5.93 -1.23 16.83
CA ILE A 80 6.67 -1.84 17.94
C ILE A 80 8.12 -1.32 17.95
N THR A 81 8.77 -1.29 16.79
CA THR A 81 10.12 -0.72 16.65
C THR A 81 10.15 0.72 17.14
N GLN A 82 9.17 1.54 16.72
CA GLN A 82 9.06 2.92 17.15
C GLN A 82 8.89 3.06 18.67
N LYS A 83 8.07 2.21 19.30
CA LYS A 83 7.89 2.17 20.77
C LYS A 83 9.18 1.82 21.50
N LEU A 84 9.87 0.76 21.07
CA LEU A 84 11.15 0.34 21.65
C LEU A 84 12.20 1.45 21.57
N MET A 85 12.31 2.10 20.41
CA MET A 85 13.27 3.19 20.22
C MET A 85 12.92 4.42 21.06
N ARG A 86 11.64 4.81 21.14
CA ARG A 86 11.21 5.93 22.01
C ARG A 86 11.48 5.64 23.48
N GLY A 87 11.20 4.42 23.95
CA GLY A 87 11.47 4.01 25.33
C GLY A 87 12.97 4.04 25.68
N SER A 88 13.83 3.85 24.68
CA SER A 88 15.28 3.89 24.85
C SER A 88 15.90 5.30 24.77
N THR A 89 15.13 6.32 24.37
CA THR A 89 15.66 7.68 24.24
C THR A 89 15.66 8.43 25.57
N SER A 90 16.80 9.01 25.94
CA SER A 90 16.90 9.88 27.12
C SER A 90 16.03 11.14 26.96
N ASN A 91 15.36 11.54 28.04
CA ASN A 91 14.61 12.80 28.10
C ASN A 91 15.50 14.03 27.88
N SER A 92 16.79 13.97 28.24
CA SER A 92 17.76 15.05 28.04
C SER A 92 18.25 15.22 26.60
N MET A 93 17.93 14.28 25.71
CA MET A 93 18.40 14.33 24.32
C MET A 93 17.67 15.43 23.52
N PRO A 94 18.37 16.24 22.70
CA PRO A 94 17.73 17.23 21.83
C PRO A 94 16.73 16.57 20.88
N THR A 95 15.62 17.27 20.59
CA THR A 95 14.53 16.75 19.74
C THR A 95 15.01 16.27 18.37
N ALA A 96 15.95 16.98 17.73
CA ALA A 96 16.52 16.56 16.45
C ALA A 96 17.34 15.26 16.55
N MET A 97 18.02 15.02 17.68
CA MET A 97 18.75 13.78 17.92
C MET A 97 17.81 12.63 18.24
N LYS A 98 16.77 12.87 19.05
CA LYS A 98 15.67 11.93 19.25
C LYS A 98 15.05 11.56 17.91
N LEU A 99 14.84 12.55 17.04
CA LEU A 99 14.26 12.34 15.72
C LEU A 99 15.10 11.44 14.82
N LYS A 100 16.42 11.56 14.88
CA LYS A 100 17.32 10.69 14.12
C LYS A 100 17.46 9.30 14.72
N SER A 101 17.50 9.18 16.06
CA SER A 101 17.82 7.92 16.74
C SER A 101 16.82 6.80 16.44
N TRP A 102 15.53 7.12 16.36
CA TRP A 102 14.46 6.19 15.99
C TRP A 102 14.12 6.12 14.48
N GLU A 103 14.22 7.21 13.70
CA GLU A 103 13.92 7.18 12.25
C GLU A 103 14.98 6.41 11.45
N VAL A 104 16.23 6.37 11.93
CA VAL A 104 17.31 5.68 11.22
C VAL A 104 17.07 4.16 11.21
N PRO A 105 16.86 3.48 12.35
CA PRO A 105 16.55 2.06 12.39
C PRO A 105 15.24 1.71 11.68
N LEU A 106 14.20 2.54 11.84
CA LEU A 106 12.93 2.35 11.13
C LEU A 106 13.14 2.35 9.62
N LEU A 107 13.93 3.30 9.09
CA LEU A 107 14.17 3.34 7.65
C LEU A 107 15.02 2.14 7.21
N GLN A 108 16.02 1.76 7.99
CA GLN A 108 16.87 0.61 7.68
C GLN A 108 16.05 -0.68 7.58
N TYR A 109 15.13 -0.90 8.52
CA TYR A 109 14.21 -2.03 8.46
C TYR A 109 13.32 -1.98 7.21
N ALA A 110 12.72 -0.83 6.89
CA ALA A 110 11.90 -0.69 5.69
C ALA A 110 12.70 -0.95 4.39
N LEU A 111 13.94 -0.46 4.32
CA LEU A 111 14.83 -0.68 3.18
C LEU A 111 15.24 -2.15 3.04
N GLU A 112 15.57 -2.82 4.14
CA GLU A 112 15.86 -4.24 4.14
C GLU A 112 14.63 -5.04 3.67
N TYR A 113 13.48 -4.78 4.29
CA TYR A 113 12.21 -5.44 3.98
C TYR A 113 11.82 -5.28 2.51
N SER A 114 11.91 -4.05 1.97
CA SER A 114 11.62 -3.77 0.56
C SER A 114 12.53 -4.51 -0.42
N SER A 115 13.76 -4.85 0.00
CA SER A 115 14.70 -5.56 -0.88
C SER A 115 14.50 -7.06 -0.95
N LYS A 116 13.67 -7.64 -0.08
CA LYS A 116 13.41 -9.09 -0.04
C LYS A 116 12.47 -9.53 -1.16
N SER A 117 11.51 -8.70 -1.58
CA SER A 117 10.59 -9.02 -2.67
C SER A 117 9.93 -7.78 -3.30
N PRO A 118 9.45 -7.87 -4.56
CA PRO A 118 8.63 -6.83 -5.19
C PRO A 118 7.36 -6.47 -4.39
N LEU A 119 6.73 -7.49 -3.79
CA LEU A 119 5.58 -7.34 -2.91
C LEU A 119 5.90 -6.48 -1.68
N ASN A 120 7.04 -6.73 -1.04
CA ASN A 120 7.46 -5.94 0.10
C ASN A 120 7.85 -4.52 -0.32
N ARG A 121 8.46 -4.37 -1.50
CA ARG A 121 8.77 -3.06 -2.08
C ARG A 121 7.52 -2.22 -2.27
N ARG A 122 6.44 -2.77 -2.85
CA ARG A 122 5.18 -2.00 -3.02
C ARG A 122 4.60 -1.54 -1.69
N ILE A 123 4.61 -2.40 -0.66
CA ILE A 123 4.17 -2.05 0.70
C ILE A 123 4.97 -0.86 1.25
N VAL A 124 6.30 -0.93 1.17
CA VAL A 124 7.17 0.12 1.68
C VAL A 124 7.01 1.42 0.89
N VAL A 125 6.93 1.34 -0.43
CA VAL A 125 6.72 2.52 -1.30
C VAL A 125 5.39 3.18 -0.97
N ARG A 126 4.31 2.40 -0.83
CA ARG A 126 2.99 2.91 -0.42
C ARG A 126 3.11 3.73 0.86
N LYS A 127 3.73 3.16 1.90
CA LYS A 127 3.91 3.86 3.19
C LYS A 127 4.77 5.12 3.10
N LEU A 128 5.85 5.08 2.32
CA LEU A 128 6.69 6.26 2.12
C LEU A 128 5.97 7.36 1.35
N VAL A 129 5.14 7.00 0.35
CA VAL A 129 4.32 7.97 -0.42
C VAL A 129 3.18 8.53 0.45
N GLU A 130 2.48 7.70 1.22
CA GLU A 130 1.47 8.14 2.18
C GLU A 130 2.04 9.20 3.14
N ASN A 131 3.27 9.02 3.63
CA ASN A 131 3.94 10.02 4.46
C ASN A 131 4.20 11.35 3.73
N LEU A 132 4.41 11.34 2.41
CA LEU A 132 4.61 12.55 1.63
C LEU A 132 3.30 13.28 1.34
N GLU A 133 2.21 12.55 1.17
CA GLU A 133 0.91 13.10 0.76
C GLU A 133 0.10 13.57 1.96
N ILE A 134 0.06 12.78 3.04
CA ILE A 134 -0.74 13.07 4.24
C ILE A 134 0.13 13.77 5.30
N GLY A 135 1.46 13.73 5.16
CA GLY A 135 2.38 14.26 6.17
C GLY A 135 2.37 13.45 7.48
N SER A 136 1.64 12.34 7.53
CA SER A 136 1.51 11.49 8.72
C SER A 136 2.06 10.09 8.44
N GLY A 137 2.76 9.54 9.43
CA GLY A 137 3.27 8.17 9.39
C GLY A 137 4.59 8.00 10.13
N PHE A 138 5.35 6.97 9.77
CA PHE A 138 6.54 6.54 10.53
C PHE A 138 7.81 7.38 10.30
N PHE A 139 7.82 8.23 9.27
CA PHE A 139 9.01 8.94 8.82
C PHE A 139 8.69 10.40 8.57
N SER A 140 9.61 11.29 8.92
CA SER A 140 9.65 12.65 8.39
C SER A 140 9.65 12.66 6.86
N ILE A 141 9.12 13.74 6.27
CA ILE A 141 9.06 13.95 4.81
C ILE A 141 10.45 13.74 4.18
N ASN A 142 11.50 14.31 4.77
CA ASN A 142 12.85 14.19 4.24
C ASN A 142 13.36 12.74 4.26
N ARG A 143 13.04 11.98 5.31
CA ARG A 143 13.42 10.58 5.44
C ARG A 143 12.63 9.69 4.47
N ALA A 144 11.35 10.00 4.24
CA ALA A 144 10.54 9.34 3.23
C ALA A 144 11.09 9.54 1.81
N LYS A 145 11.44 10.78 1.44
CA LYS A 145 12.10 11.10 0.15
C LYS A 145 13.42 10.34 -0.02
N GLN A 146 14.22 10.28 1.05
CA GLN A 146 15.47 9.51 1.04
C GLN A 146 15.22 8.03 0.80
N GLY A 147 14.24 7.44 1.50
CA GLY A 147 13.85 6.04 1.33
C GLY A 147 13.50 5.72 -0.12
N LEU A 148 12.62 6.51 -0.74
CA LEU A 148 12.20 6.32 -2.13
C LEU A 148 13.40 6.40 -3.10
N LYS A 149 14.31 7.36 -2.89
CA LYS A 149 15.54 7.50 -3.70
C LYS A 149 16.47 6.30 -3.56
N VAL A 150 16.58 5.70 -2.37
CA VAL A 150 17.43 4.53 -2.15
C VAL A 150 16.81 3.29 -2.80
N ILE A 151 15.50 3.09 -2.64
CA ILE A 151 14.77 1.96 -3.23
C ILE A 151 14.81 2.02 -4.76
N SER A 152 14.62 3.20 -5.36
CA SER A 152 14.64 3.35 -6.82
C SER A 152 16.00 3.02 -7.40
N LYS A 153 17.08 3.54 -6.79
CA LYS A 153 18.46 3.21 -7.19
C LYS A 153 18.79 1.74 -7.02
N LYS A 154 18.37 1.11 -5.91
CA LYS A 154 18.65 -0.30 -5.64
C LYS A 154 17.89 -1.25 -6.59
N THR A 155 16.68 -0.87 -6.99
CA THR A 155 15.83 -1.69 -7.87
C THR A 155 16.26 -1.59 -9.34
N GLY A 156 16.67 -0.40 -9.77
CA GLY A 156 17.16 -0.15 -11.13
C GLY A 156 16.05 0.09 -12.15
N LEU A 157 16.40 0.81 -13.22
CA LEU A 157 15.48 1.19 -14.29
C LEU A 157 14.79 -0.02 -14.97
N PRO A 158 15.49 -1.09 -15.42
CA PRO A 158 14.86 -2.16 -16.19
C PRO A 158 13.76 -2.90 -15.41
N THR A 159 14.01 -3.15 -14.13
CA THR A 159 13.03 -3.81 -13.24
C THR A 159 11.79 -2.94 -13.05
N LEU A 160 11.97 -1.64 -12.82
CA LEU A 160 10.87 -0.71 -12.61
C LEU A 160 10.05 -0.48 -13.89
N GLU A 161 10.70 -0.45 -15.05
CA GLU A 161 10.00 -0.39 -16.35
C GLU A 161 9.13 -1.63 -16.55
N TRP A 162 9.68 -2.82 -16.30
CA TRP A 162 8.94 -4.07 -16.41
C TRP A 162 7.75 -4.12 -15.44
N GLU A 163 7.92 -3.67 -14.19
CA GLU A 163 6.84 -3.60 -13.20
C GLU A 163 5.76 -2.58 -13.58
N LEU A 164 6.14 -1.46 -14.21
CA LEU A 164 5.19 -0.47 -14.69
C LEU A 164 4.32 -1.01 -15.83
N GLU A 165 4.86 -1.87 -16.68
CA GLU A 165 4.13 -2.43 -17.83
C GLU A 165 3.32 -3.68 -17.47
N ASN A 166 3.88 -4.58 -16.65
CA ASN A 166 3.33 -5.91 -16.39
C ASN A 166 2.78 -6.11 -14.98
N GLY A 167 2.98 -5.14 -14.09
CA GLY A 167 2.54 -5.24 -12.70
C GLY A 167 1.02 -5.18 -12.55
N GLU A 168 0.55 -5.65 -11.39
CA GLU A 168 -0.79 -5.37 -10.88
C GLU A 168 -0.94 -3.86 -10.54
N ASP A 169 -2.17 -3.38 -10.36
CA ASP A 169 -2.49 -1.96 -10.12
C ASP A 169 -1.56 -1.29 -9.10
N GLU A 170 -1.36 -1.91 -7.93
CA GLU A 170 -0.49 -1.33 -6.90
C GLU A 170 1.00 -1.39 -7.27
N ALA A 171 1.42 -2.47 -7.93
CA ALA A 171 2.81 -2.62 -8.37
C ALA A 171 3.16 -1.56 -9.42
N ARG A 172 2.26 -1.29 -10.37
CA ARG A 172 2.46 -0.24 -11.39
C ARG A 172 2.57 1.15 -10.76
N ARG A 173 1.72 1.45 -9.77
CA ARG A 173 1.78 2.74 -9.03
C ARG A 173 3.08 2.88 -8.25
N ALA A 174 3.50 1.84 -7.54
CA ALA A 174 4.77 1.84 -6.82
C ALA A 174 5.96 2.04 -7.77
N ALA A 175 5.97 1.34 -8.91
CA ALA A 175 6.98 1.48 -9.95
C ALA A 175 7.00 2.91 -10.52
N ALA A 176 5.83 3.50 -10.81
CA ALA A 176 5.73 4.88 -11.29
C ALA A 176 6.36 5.87 -10.29
N HIS A 177 6.04 5.76 -9.00
CA HIS A 177 6.65 6.61 -7.97
C HIS A 177 8.17 6.44 -7.92
N LEU A 178 8.68 5.21 -7.95
CA LEU A 178 10.12 4.95 -7.91
C LEU A 178 10.84 5.48 -9.14
N LEU A 179 10.27 5.35 -10.35
CA LEU A 179 10.78 5.95 -11.58
C LEU A 179 10.83 7.48 -11.50
N GLY A 180 9.82 8.11 -10.87
CA GLY A 180 9.82 9.52 -10.52
C GLY A 180 10.99 9.93 -9.64
N TRP A 181 11.18 9.21 -8.53
CA TRP A 181 12.23 9.49 -7.55
C TRP A 181 13.64 9.17 -8.05
N MET A 182 13.76 8.31 -9.06
CA MET A 182 15.02 8.06 -9.75
C MET A 182 15.48 9.29 -10.55
N LYS A 183 14.56 10.13 -11.02
CA LYS A 183 14.80 11.35 -11.81
C LYS A 183 15.74 11.11 -13.00
N HIS A 184 15.51 10.00 -13.71
CA HIS A 184 16.33 9.59 -14.83
C HIS A 184 15.56 9.86 -16.13
N GLU A 185 16.18 10.53 -17.11
CA GLU A 185 15.48 10.93 -18.35
C GLU A 185 14.89 9.73 -19.11
N LYS A 186 15.61 8.59 -19.15
CA LYS A 186 15.08 7.35 -19.75
C LYS A 186 13.78 6.85 -19.12
N ALA A 187 13.51 7.13 -17.84
CA ALA A 187 12.25 6.76 -17.19
C ALA A 187 11.04 7.56 -17.72
N LEU A 188 11.27 8.67 -18.41
CA LEU A 188 10.21 9.54 -18.92
C LEU A 188 9.37 8.84 -19.99
N MET A 189 10.00 8.06 -20.88
CA MET A 189 9.31 7.35 -21.96
C MET A 189 8.33 6.28 -21.43
N PRO A 190 8.74 5.36 -20.53
CA PRO A 190 7.83 4.42 -19.87
C PRO A 190 6.67 5.13 -19.14
N LEU A 191 6.97 6.22 -18.41
CA LEU A 191 5.96 6.97 -17.69
C LEU A 191 4.96 7.66 -18.64
N LEU A 192 5.43 8.27 -19.73
CA LEU A 192 4.56 8.88 -20.74
C LEU A 192 3.67 7.84 -21.41
N LYS A 193 4.24 6.69 -21.80
CA LYS A 193 3.48 5.56 -22.35
C LYS A 193 2.39 5.10 -21.37
N ALA A 194 2.73 4.93 -20.08
CA ALA A 194 1.76 4.57 -19.05
C ALA A 194 0.69 5.64 -18.81
N PHE A 195 1.01 6.92 -18.97
CA PHE A 195 0.05 8.01 -18.85
C PHE A 195 -0.94 8.07 -20.03
N CYS A 196 -0.43 7.91 -21.26
CA CYS A 196 -1.22 8.05 -22.49
C CYS A 196 -2.04 6.79 -22.80
N VAL A 197 -1.39 5.63 -22.76
CA VAL A 197 -1.94 4.33 -23.20
C VAL A 197 -2.40 3.49 -22.02
N GLY A 198 -1.79 3.69 -20.84
CA GLY A 198 -2.08 2.88 -19.67
C GLY A 198 -3.50 3.03 -19.11
N PRO A 199 -3.86 2.17 -18.15
CA PRO A 199 -5.18 2.11 -17.55
C PRO A 199 -5.53 3.42 -16.84
N ARG A 200 -6.80 3.81 -16.92
CA ARG A 200 -7.29 5.10 -16.39
C ARG A 200 -7.01 5.29 -14.90
N SER A 201 -7.02 4.20 -14.12
CA SER A 201 -6.73 4.20 -12.68
C SER A 201 -5.32 4.71 -12.37
N ASP A 202 -4.35 4.45 -13.25
CA ASP A 202 -2.95 4.79 -13.01
C ASP A 202 -2.56 6.16 -13.58
N ARG A 203 -3.32 6.68 -14.55
CA ARG A 203 -3.05 7.99 -15.19
C ARG A 203 -2.95 9.14 -14.19
N ARG A 204 -3.76 9.12 -13.13
CA ARG A 204 -3.70 10.16 -12.07
C ARG A 204 -2.36 10.14 -11.34
N VAL A 205 -1.92 8.95 -10.93
CA VAL A 205 -0.66 8.75 -10.20
C VAL A 205 0.52 9.06 -11.11
N VAL A 206 0.55 8.49 -12.32
CA VAL A 206 1.61 8.71 -13.29
C VAL A 206 1.67 10.18 -13.71
N GLY A 207 0.53 10.82 -13.95
CA GLY A 207 0.46 12.25 -14.25
C GLY A 207 1.04 13.11 -13.12
N ARG A 208 0.72 12.80 -11.86
CA ARG A 208 1.31 13.47 -10.68
C ARG A 208 2.82 13.29 -10.65
N VAL A 209 3.31 12.08 -10.84
CA VAL A 209 4.76 11.76 -10.90
C VAL A 209 5.45 12.55 -12.01
N LEU A 210 4.88 12.53 -13.22
CA LEU A 210 5.38 13.24 -14.38
C LEU A 210 5.46 14.75 -14.10
N LYS A 211 4.42 15.33 -13.50
CA LYS A 211 4.40 16.73 -13.12
C LYS A 211 5.43 17.07 -12.04
N MET A 212 5.51 16.29 -10.96
CA MET A 212 6.41 16.56 -9.84
C MET A 212 7.89 16.45 -10.20
N HIS A 213 8.24 15.56 -11.14
CA HIS A 213 9.64 15.24 -11.41
C HIS A 213 10.12 15.65 -12.80
N TYR A 214 9.21 15.78 -13.77
CA TYR A 214 9.55 15.95 -15.18
C TYR A 214 8.80 17.09 -15.88
N SER A 215 8.15 18.00 -15.14
CA SER A 215 7.37 19.13 -15.69
C SER A 215 8.09 19.92 -16.79
N HIS A 216 9.39 20.14 -16.62
CA HIS A 216 10.24 20.88 -17.55
C HIS A 216 10.57 20.12 -18.84
N LEU A 217 10.54 18.78 -18.83
CA LEU A 217 10.83 17.94 -20.01
C LEU A 217 9.56 17.52 -20.75
N LEU A 218 8.42 17.49 -20.05
CA LEU A 218 7.16 16.98 -20.59
C LEU A 218 6.73 17.61 -21.92
N PRO A 219 6.72 18.94 -22.10
CA PRO A 219 6.28 19.54 -23.37
C PRO A 219 7.11 19.08 -24.56
N TYR A 220 8.44 19.03 -24.39
CA TYR A 220 9.37 18.63 -25.45
C TYR A 220 9.19 17.15 -25.83
N PHE A 221 9.12 16.26 -24.85
CA PHE A 221 8.97 14.83 -25.10
C PHE A 221 7.59 14.45 -25.64
N ALA A 222 6.53 15.12 -25.16
CA ALA A 222 5.18 14.89 -25.64
C ALA A 222 5.04 15.25 -27.12
N SER A 223 5.46 16.45 -27.53
CA SER A 223 5.38 16.87 -28.93
C SER A 223 6.20 15.98 -29.86
N ARG A 224 7.34 15.45 -29.39
CA ARG A 224 8.24 14.63 -30.21
C ARG A 224 7.78 13.17 -30.35
N HIS A 225 7.26 12.57 -29.29
CA HIS A 225 7.01 11.12 -29.23
C HIS A 225 5.53 10.74 -29.13
N PHE A 226 4.68 11.65 -28.68
CA PHE A 226 3.25 11.42 -28.46
C PHE A 226 2.42 12.66 -28.87
N PRO A 227 2.51 13.12 -30.14
CA PRO A 227 1.89 14.37 -30.57
C PRO A 227 0.36 14.35 -30.40
N GLU A 228 -0.28 13.19 -30.58
CA GLU A 228 -1.71 12.98 -30.36
C GLU A 228 -2.16 13.19 -28.90
N PHE A 229 -1.24 13.10 -27.95
CA PHE A 229 -1.50 13.31 -26.53
C PHE A 229 -0.99 14.66 -26.02
N GLU A 230 -0.44 15.52 -26.88
CA GLU A 230 0.12 16.82 -26.48
C GLU A 230 -0.91 17.67 -25.73
N ALA A 231 -2.16 17.72 -26.20
CA ALA A 231 -3.24 18.44 -25.52
C ALA A 231 -3.52 17.87 -24.12
N THR A 232 -3.43 16.54 -23.95
CA THR A 232 -3.63 15.89 -22.64
C THR A 232 -2.49 16.21 -21.69
N VAL A 233 -1.25 16.25 -22.19
CA VAL A 233 -0.07 16.62 -21.39
C VAL A 233 -0.08 18.10 -21.03
N LYS A 234 -0.50 18.99 -21.93
CA LYS A 234 -0.73 20.42 -21.62
C LYS A 234 -1.79 20.59 -20.54
N ALA A 235 -2.94 19.93 -20.69
CA ALA A 235 -4.01 19.95 -19.68
C ALA A 235 -3.54 19.42 -18.30
N LEU A 236 -2.63 18.43 -18.26
CA LEU A 236 -2.02 17.94 -17.03
C LEU A 236 -1.20 19.04 -16.33
N LEU A 237 -0.43 19.82 -17.08
CA LEU A 237 0.39 20.90 -16.55
C LEU A 237 -0.48 22.07 -16.06
N GLU A 238 -1.55 22.39 -16.79
CA GLU A 238 -2.45 23.53 -16.53
C GLU A 238 -3.42 23.29 -15.34
N ARG A 239 -3.83 22.06 -15.06
CA ARG A 239 -4.89 21.74 -14.06
C ARG A 239 -4.67 22.20 -12.60
N GLU A 240 -3.52 22.74 -12.20
CA GLU A 240 -3.31 23.32 -10.85
C GLU A 240 -3.12 24.84 -10.82
N THR A 241 -2.91 25.52 -11.95
CA THR A 241 -2.93 27.00 -11.91
C THR A 241 -4.29 27.52 -11.47
N ALA A 242 -5.37 26.76 -11.72
CA ALA A 242 -6.72 27.09 -11.27
C ALA A 242 -6.99 26.77 -9.79
N ASN A 243 -6.40 25.70 -9.23
CA ASN A 243 -6.66 25.29 -7.84
C ASN A 243 -5.81 26.05 -6.80
N ASN A 244 -4.70 26.66 -7.20
CA ASN A 244 -3.90 27.51 -6.31
C ASN A 244 -4.43 28.95 -6.19
N ILE A 245 -5.47 29.33 -6.96
CA ILE A 245 -6.11 30.66 -6.88
C ILE A 245 -7.31 30.64 -5.91
N SER A 246 -7.86 29.48 -5.58
CA SER A 246 -8.99 29.36 -4.65
C SER A 246 -8.61 29.31 -3.16
N ASP A 247 -7.33 29.13 -2.83
CA ASP A 247 -6.85 29.06 -1.44
C ASP A 247 -6.24 30.39 -0.94
N THR A 248 -6.37 31.47 -1.71
CA THR A 248 -5.88 32.83 -1.36
C THR A 248 -6.97 33.91 -1.41
N VAL A 249 -8.24 33.55 -1.17
CA VAL A 249 -9.33 34.51 -0.94
C VAL A 249 -10.05 34.20 0.35
#